data_AF-A0A914E2S5-F1
#
_entry.id   AF-A0A914E2S5-F1
#
_cell.length_a   1.000
_cell.length_b   1.000
_cell.length_c   1.000
_cell.angle_alpha   90.00
_cell.angle_beta   90.00
_cell.angle_gamma   90.00
#
_symmetry.space_group_name_H-M   'P 1'
#
loop_
_entity.id
_entity.type
_entity.pdbx_description
1 polymer ?
#
loop_
_entity_poly.entity_id
_entity_poly.type
_entity_poly.pdbx_seq_one_letter_code
_entity_poly.pdbx_strand_id
1 'polypeptide(L)'
;MKLITLLLTLTSVKCSMLSLWNHVIKMEQVIASIPHYGRYLHVWEEKREKSNRYYVSPLFELENDSIHCLPDKYYEFERHIFRFSIKVWDHNTALKVKNELERKGHYSVDTNDILPLPMQMLRLNSDSGGLKDIELELGWRSFMTQPNNIVFELYTKYPKICEQMYNDSIQSPEEFLATTKLVIEFTILSDQQATRTLNITGHLIAKTEFFAFLNNEVSQDGIVYLTSTDQNKLARNITHSILAEEKITSDYISSSEEENIINEMLGVISKQKIQSAELIGDEWNSVFWDDIFTRPDIITEYANEIFTHDENTSHFKFDEQKENKYISDVKSNYEKKWQNTRTESSSGFFGLFKKKKTITETHSESNSTSDHNETYDRYNVSKDELLNFMDKNKFNVKWTGRQFEQKSMNLYRVNTKALESRGQLLYRRVVVTEIASTQKKEIRPQPGKNDTPALTETVS
;
A
#
# COMPACT_ATOMS: atom_id res chain seq x y z
N MET A 1 21.24 7.66 55.09
CA MET A 1 21.35 7.47 53.63
C MET A 1 20.60 8.60 52.94
N LYS A 2 21.31 9.52 52.28
CA LYS A 2 20.70 10.60 51.49
C LYS A 2 20.50 10.10 50.06
N LEU A 3 19.26 10.02 49.60
CA LEU A 3 18.92 9.72 48.22
C LEU A 3 19.25 10.96 47.38
N ILE A 4 20.24 10.84 46.50
CA ILE A 4 20.55 11.87 45.49
C ILE A 4 19.63 11.59 44.31
N THR A 5 18.60 12.43 44.15
CA THR A 5 17.75 12.46 42.96
C THR A 5 18.57 13.04 41.81
N LEU A 6 19.01 12.19 40.89
CA LEU A 6 19.69 12.59 39.67
C LEU A 6 18.65 13.20 38.72
N LEU A 7 18.52 14.52 38.70
CA LEU A 7 17.84 15.23 37.60
C LEU A 7 18.68 15.05 36.34
N LEU A 8 18.29 14.12 35.48
CA LEU A 8 18.71 14.10 34.08
C LEU A 8 17.99 15.24 33.36
N THR A 9 18.58 16.43 33.42
CA THR A 9 18.33 17.45 32.41
C THR A 9 18.85 16.91 31.08
N LEU A 10 17.94 16.44 30.24
CA LEU A 10 18.17 16.29 28.80
C LEU A 10 18.46 17.69 28.25
N THR A 11 19.70 18.13 28.35
CA THR A 11 20.22 19.19 27.48
C THR A 11 20.08 18.64 26.08
N SER A 12 19.11 19.17 25.33
CA SER A 12 19.01 18.91 23.91
C SER A 12 20.37 19.24 23.31
N VAL A 13 21.07 18.20 22.86
CA VAL A 13 22.16 18.40 21.93
C VAL A 13 21.48 19.00 20.71
N LYS A 14 21.51 20.34 20.61
CA LYS A 14 21.22 21.04 19.36
C LYS A 14 22.21 20.47 18.36
N CYS A 15 21.76 19.45 17.63
CA CYS A 15 22.52 18.85 16.57
C CYS A 15 22.93 20.00 15.63
N SER A 16 24.22 20.12 15.36
CA SER A 16 24.85 21.16 14.55
C SER A 16 24.36 21.23 13.09
N MET A 17 23.34 20.44 12.74
CA MET A 17 22.57 20.59 11.51
C MET A 17 21.93 21.99 11.42
N LEU A 18 21.36 22.53 12.50
CA LEU A 18 20.68 23.85 12.50
C LEU A 18 21.54 25.01 11.96
N SER A 19 22.87 24.94 12.05
CA SER A 19 23.76 25.98 11.51
C SER A 19 24.02 25.85 10.01
N LEU A 20 23.98 24.64 9.46
CA LEU A 20 24.14 24.38 8.01
C LEU A 20 22.93 24.91 7.22
N TRP A 21 21.72 24.75 7.75
CA TRP A 21 20.47 25.08 7.05
C TRP A 21 20.11 26.57 7.08
N ASN A 22 20.47 27.27 8.16
CA ASN A 22 20.40 28.73 8.23
C ASN A 22 21.36 29.43 7.23
N HIS A 23 22.36 28.73 6.69
CA HIS A 23 23.26 29.25 5.65
C HIS A 23 22.70 29.04 4.22
N VAL A 24 21.97 27.95 3.97
CA VAL A 24 21.32 27.71 2.66
C VAL A 24 20.28 28.79 2.33
N ILE A 25 19.65 29.38 3.34
CA ILE A 25 18.65 30.47 3.19
C ILE A 25 19.31 31.84 2.97
N LYS A 26 20.59 31.97 3.34
CA LYS A 26 21.41 33.14 3.01
C LYS A 26 22.08 33.04 1.63
N MET A 27 21.78 32.00 0.85
CA MET A 27 22.22 31.89 -0.54
C MET A 27 21.39 32.83 -1.41
N GLU A 28 21.65 34.13 -1.29
CA GLU A 28 20.85 35.17 -1.96
C GLU A 28 21.02 35.19 -3.48
N GLN A 29 22.00 34.46 -4.05
CA GLN A 29 22.27 34.50 -5.49
C GLN A 29 22.50 33.10 -6.09
N VAL A 30 21.72 32.81 -7.13
CA VAL A 30 21.95 31.70 -8.05
C VAL A 30 23.24 32.00 -8.84
N ILE A 31 24.27 31.18 -8.66
CA ILE A 31 25.58 31.39 -9.31
C ILE A 31 25.63 30.79 -10.73
N ALA A 32 24.78 29.80 -11.01
CA ALA A 32 24.61 29.25 -12.34
C ALA A 32 23.17 28.79 -12.57
N SER A 33 22.70 29.02 -13.80
CA SER A 33 21.44 28.49 -14.31
C SER A 33 21.79 27.65 -15.54
N ILE A 34 21.60 26.34 -15.43
CA ILE A 34 22.07 25.37 -16.42
C ILE A 34 20.86 24.86 -17.20
N PRO A 35 20.80 25.02 -18.53
CA PRO A 35 19.74 24.45 -19.33
C PRO A 35 19.65 22.93 -19.14
N HIS A 36 18.45 22.44 -18.83
CA HIS A 36 18.15 21.02 -18.63
C HIS A 36 16.70 20.79 -19.04
N TYR A 37 16.52 20.22 -20.24
CA TYR A 37 15.23 19.84 -20.84
C TYR A 37 14.14 20.91 -20.74
N GLY A 38 14.37 22.05 -21.43
CA GLY A 38 13.40 23.14 -21.53
C GLY A 38 13.27 24.03 -20.29
N ARG A 39 14.05 23.78 -19.22
CA ARG A 39 14.14 24.64 -18.02
C ARG A 39 15.58 24.78 -17.54
N TYR A 40 15.76 25.43 -16.39
CA TYR A 40 17.05 25.66 -15.78
C TYR A 40 17.19 24.91 -14.46
N LEU A 41 18.35 24.27 -14.27
CA LEU A 41 18.86 23.87 -12.96
C LEU A 41 19.55 25.07 -12.35
N HIS A 42 19.10 25.47 -11.17
CA HIS A 42 19.70 26.58 -10.44
C HIS A 42 20.71 26.03 -9.47
N VAL A 43 21.88 26.64 -9.43
CA VAL A 43 23.00 26.26 -8.59
C VAL A 43 23.29 27.39 -7.61
N TRP A 44 23.39 27.04 -6.34
CA TRP A 44 23.79 27.93 -5.26
C TRP A 44 25.14 27.48 -4.68
N GLU A 45 25.95 28.44 -4.24
CA GLU A 45 27.26 28.17 -3.63
C GLU A 45 27.21 28.43 -2.13
N GLU A 46 27.67 27.45 -1.37
CA GLU A 46 28.00 27.58 0.04
C GLU A 46 29.51 27.72 0.19
N LYS A 47 29.97 28.92 0.54
CA LYS A 47 31.38 29.15 0.84
C LYS A 47 31.71 28.54 2.20
N ARG A 48 32.71 27.67 2.25
CA ARG A 48 33.24 27.10 3.50
C ARG A 48 34.73 27.30 3.58
N GLU A 49 35.29 27.17 4.78
CA GLU A 49 36.71 27.44 5.05
C GLU A 49 37.68 26.52 4.28
N LYS A 50 37.25 25.32 3.86
CA LYS A 50 38.13 24.30 3.23
C LYS A 50 37.75 23.93 1.79
N SER A 51 36.46 23.85 1.48
CA SER A 51 35.95 23.59 0.13
C SER A 51 34.55 24.18 0.00
N ASN A 52 34.24 24.77 -1.16
CA ASN A 52 32.89 25.24 -1.42
C ASN A 52 31.97 24.05 -1.66
N ARG A 53 30.72 24.13 -1.19
CA ARG A 53 29.66 23.18 -1.58
C ARG A 53 28.71 23.85 -2.54
N TYR A 54 28.13 23.05 -3.42
CA TYR A 54 27.19 23.49 -4.43
C TYR A 54 25.87 22.77 -4.24
N TYR A 55 24.78 23.53 -4.14
CA TYR A 55 23.44 22.97 -4.04
C TYR A 55 22.70 23.19 -5.35
N VAL A 56 22.00 22.17 -5.82
CA VAL A 56 21.33 22.18 -7.11
C VAL A 56 19.84 22.01 -6.93
N SER A 57 19.04 22.77 -7.68
CA SER A 57 17.58 22.65 -7.60
C SER A 57 17.13 21.22 -7.98
N PRO A 58 16.12 20.65 -7.28
CA PRO A 58 15.73 19.25 -7.50
C PRO A 58 15.15 19.05 -8.90
N LEU A 59 15.34 17.87 -9.48
CA LEU A 59 14.88 17.54 -10.83
C LEU A 59 13.35 17.43 -10.91
N PHE A 60 12.78 16.57 -10.05
CA PHE A 60 11.38 16.14 -10.06
C PHE A 60 10.90 15.65 -11.44
N GLU A 61 11.57 14.60 -11.93
CA GLU A 61 11.25 13.93 -13.20
C GLU A 61 10.49 12.62 -12.94
N LEU A 62 9.39 12.39 -13.64
CA LEU A 62 8.60 11.16 -13.62
C LEU A 62 9.38 10.03 -14.29
N GLU A 63 9.73 9.00 -13.53
CA GLU A 63 10.53 7.86 -14.01
C GLU A 63 9.64 6.82 -14.68
N ASN A 64 9.68 6.77 -16.01
CA ASN A 64 8.76 5.95 -16.83
C ASN A 64 8.79 4.46 -16.47
N ASP A 65 9.99 3.92 -16.18
CA ASP A 65 10.18 2.48 -15.89
C ASP A 65 9.62 2.06 -14.51
N SER A 66 9.22 3.03 -13.67
CA SER A 66 8.74 2.81 -12.31
C SER A 66 7.21 2.85 -12.17
N ILE A 67 6.51 3.10 -13.28
CA ILE A 67 5.06 3.31 -13.29
C ILE A 67 4.36 1.95 -13.33
N HIS A 68 3.46 1.72 -12.39
CA HIS A 68 2.69 0.49 -12.29
C HIS A 68 1.26 0.78 -11.86
N CYS A 69 0.32 0.03 -12.45
CA CYS A 69 -1.02 -0.12 -11.89
C CYS A 69 -1.09 -1.46 -11.15
N LEU A 70 -1.37 -1.42 -9.85
CA LEU A 70 -1.36 -2.59 -8.96
C LEU A 70 -2.70 -2.72 -8.22
N PRO A 71 -3.23 -3.93 -8.00
CA PRO A 71 -4.33 -4.10 -7.05
C PRO A 71 -3.85 -3.82 -5.62
N ASP A 72 -4.60 -3.03 -4.86
CA ASP A 72 -4.40 -2.80 -3.42
C ASP A 72 -4.85 -4.03 -2.65
N LYS A 73 -3.92 -4.95 -2.40
CA LYS A 73 -4.20 -6.23 -1.73
C LYS A 73 -4.62 -6.07 -0.26
N TYR A 74 -4.58 -4.87 0.30
CA TYR A 74 -4.87 -4.60 1.70
C TYR A 74 -6.25 -3.98 1.95
N TYR A 75 -7.02 -3.63 0.91
CA TYR A 75 -8.35 -3.03 1.06
C TYR A 75 -9.39 -3.83 0.25
N GLU A 76 -10.48 -4.31 0.88
CA GLU A 76 -11.53 -5.14 0.23
C GLU A 76 -12.27 -4.41 -0.88
N PHE A 77 -12.31 -3.07 -0.82
CA PHE A 77 -13.01 -2.28 -1.83
C PHE A 77 -12.14 -2.08 -3.07
N GLU A 78 -11.63 -3.18 -3.65
CA GLU A 78 -10.95 -3.28 -4.96
C GLU A 78 -10.17 -2.03 -5.39
N ARG A 79 -9.40 -1.44 -4.48
CA ARG A 79 -8.67 -0.22 -4.81
C ARG A 79 -7.51 -0.60 -5.71
N HIS A 80 -7.22 0.27 -6.66
CA HIS A 80 -6.08 0.15 -7.53
C HIS A 80 -5.11 1.27 -7.19
N ILE A 81 -3.84 0.90 -7.13
CA ILE A 81 -2.72 1.76 -6.80
C ILE A 81 -2.02 2.08 -8.11
N PHE A 82 -2.08 3.34 -8.51
CA PHE A 82 -1.17 3.89 -9.50
C PHE A 82 0.11 4.33 -8.77
N ARG A 83 1.16 3.51 -8.88
CA ARG A 83 2.46 3.73 -8.24
C ARG A 83 3.45 4.24 -9.27
N PHE A 84 4.22 5.27 -8.92
CA PHE A 84 5.27 5.83 -9.76
C PHE A 84 6.40 6.40 -8.91
N SER A 85 7.58 6.56 -9.51
CA SER A 85 8.73 7.20 -8.88
C SER A 85 9.03 8.54 -9.52
N ILE A 86 9.43 9.50 -8.69
CA ILE A 86 9.94 10.80 -9.08
C ILE A 86 11.44 10.83 -8.79
N LYS A 87 12.22 11.04 -9.83
CA LYS A 87 13.65 11.29 -9.77
C LYS A 87 13.90 12.70 -9.29
N VAL A 88 14.59 12.81 -8.16
CA VAL A 88 14.94 14.06 -7.48
C VAL A 88 16.37 14.47 -7.82
N TRP A 89 17.26 13.48 -7.93
CA TRP A 89 18.69 13.67 -8.12
C TRP A 89 19.31 12.54 -8.96
N ASP A 90 20.31 12.87 -9.77
CA ASP A 90 21.07 11.89 -10.57
C ASP A 90 22.56 12.29 -10.65
N HIS A 91 23.44 11.30 -10.73
CA HIS A 91 24.88 11.52 -10.84
C HIS A 91 25.27 12.25 -12.13
N ASN A 92 24.56 12.00 -13.24
CA ASN A 92 24.82 12.73 -14.49
C ASN A 92 24.55 14.23 -14.35
N THR A 93 23.61 14.61 -13.49
CA THR A 93 23.33 16.01 -13.18
C THR A 93 24.50 16.66 -12.46
N ALA A 94 25.13 15.96 -11.51
CA ALA A 94 26.32 16.44 -10.83
C ALA A 94 27.48 16.72 -11.81
N LEU A 95 27.70 15.81 -12.78
CA LEU A 95 28.71 15.99 -13.82
C LEU A 95 28.42 17.19 -14.73
N LYS A 96 27.17 17.37 -15.16
CA LYS A 96 26.76 18.55 -15.95
C LYS A 96 27.01 19.85 -15.18
N VAL A 97 26.66 19.87 -13.89
CA VAL A 97 26.86 21.02 -13.01
C VAL A 97 28.34 21.34 -12.85
N LYS A 98 29.18 20.32 -12.59
CA LYS A 98 30.63 20.49 -12.49
C LYS A 98 31.20 21.16 -13.74
N ASN A 99 30.90 20.63 -14.93
CA ASN A 99 31.45 21.14 -16.18
C ASN A 99 31.05 22.61 -16.42
N GLU A 100 29.82 22.99 -16.08
CA GLU A 100 29.33 24.36 -16.24
C GLU A 100 29.94 25.32 -15.20
N LEU A 101 30.15 24.86 -13.97
CA LEU A 101 30.85 25.63 -12.93
C LEU A 101 32.31 25.89 -13.32
N GLU A 102 33.01 24.86 -13.81
CA GLU A 102 34.39 24.98 -14.30
C GLU A 102 34.48 25.95 -15.50
N ARG A 103 33.51 25.91 -16.42
CA ARG A 103 33.41 26.86 -17.53
C ARG A 103 33.22 28.31 -17.07
N LYS A 104 32.54 28.52 -15.93
CA LYS A 104 32.32 29.83 -15.31
C LYS A 104 33.45 30.28 -14.38
N GLY A 105 34.55 29.54 -14.32
CA GLY A 105 35.75 29.91 -13.54
C GLY A 105 35.77 29.38 -12.10
N HIS A 106 34.84 28.50 -11.73
CA HIS A 106 34.93 27.74 -10.48
C HIS A 106 35.77 26.48 -10.75
N TYR A 107 37.10 26.59 -10.62
CA TYR A 107 38.01 25.48 -10.89
C TYR A 107 38.07 24.47 -9.73
N SER A 108 38.41 23.21 -10.05
CA SER A 108 38.61 22.13 -9.07
C SER A 108 37.35 21.74 -8.28
N VAL A 109 36.18 21.83 -8.90
CA VAL A 109 34.93 21.38 -8.28
C VAL A 109 34.88 19.84 -8.28
N ASP A 110 34.79 19.24 -7.09
CA ASP A 110 34.51 17.82 -6.93
C ASP A 110 32.99 17.57 -7.08
N THR A 111 32.61 16.53 -7.81
CA THR A 111 31.21 16.09 -7.90
C THR A 111 30.60 15.74 -6.54
N ASN A 112 31.41 15.34 -5.56
CA ASN A 112 30.98 15.05 -4.19
C ASN A 112 30.57 16.31 -3.42
N ASP A 113 31.05 17.48 -3.84
CA ASP A 113 30.66 18.77 -3.27
C ASP A 113 29.38 19.32 -3.90
N ILE A 114 28.84 18.65 -4.93
CA ILE A 114 27.59 19.01 -5.61
C ILE A 114 26.46 18.12 -5.07
N LEU A 115 25.51 18.73 -4.37
CA LEU A 115 24.43 18.05 -3.67
C LEU A 115 23.05 18.55 -4.14
N PRO A 116 22.00 17.71 -4.06
CA PRO A 116 20.65 18.20 -4.25
C PRO A 116 20.33 19.25 -3.19
N LEU A 117 19.46 20.20 -3.54
CA LEU A 117 18.93 21.17 -2.60
C LEU A 117 18.42 20.41 -1.39
N PRO A 118 18.87 20.77 -0.18
CA PRO A 118 18.65 19.91 0.94
C PRO A 118 17.19 20.21 1.34
N MET A 119 16.32 19.22 1.16
CA MET A 119 14.90 19.29 1.52
C MET A 119 14.70 18.47 2.78
N GLN A 120 13.88 18.95 3.70
CA GLN A 120 13.58 18.20 4.91
C GLN A 120 12.40 17.26 4.68
N MET A 121 11.34 17.79 4.09
CA MET A 121 10.08 17.10 3.88
C MET A 121 9.55 17.38 2.48
N LEU A 122 8.78 16.44 1.94
CA LEU A 122 8.06 16.60 0.69
C LEU A 122 6.76 15.81 0.66
N ARG A 123 5.81 16.24 -0.16
CA ARG A 123 4.58 15.51 -0.46
C ARG A 123 4.19 15.71 -1.93
N LEU A 124 3.39 14.78 -2.42
CA LEU A 124 2.67 14.96 -3.67
C LEU A 124 1.41 15.76 -3.39
N ASN A 125 1.10 16.74 -4.24
CA ASN A 125 -0.16 17.45 -4.22
C ASN A 125 -0.69 17.64 -5.65
N SER A 126 -1.95 18.03 -5.78
CA SER A 126 -2.53 18.45 -7.05
C SER A 126 -3.17 19.83 -6.88
N ASP A 127 -2.73 20.79 -7.70
CA ASP A 127 -3.19 22.19 -7.61
C ASP A 127 -4.60 22.39 -8.20
N SER A 128 -5.23 21.35 -8.75
CA SER A 128 -6.61 21.39 -9.22
C SER A 128 -7.30 20.08 -8.92
N GLY A 129 -8.59 20.12 -8.56
CA GLY A 129 -9.43 18.93 -8.36
C GLY A 129 -9.66 18.06 -9.61
N GLY A 130 -8.70 18.00 -10.55
CA GLY A 130 -8.69 17.15 -11.74
C GLY A 130 -8.49 15.66 -11.43
N LEU A 131 -8.21 15.32 -10.18
CA LEU A 131 -8.17 13.95 -9.68
C LEU A 131 -9.55 13.55 -9.14
N LYS A 132 -10.56 13.51 -10.01
CA LYS A 132 -11.89 13.01 -9.64
C LYS A 132 -11.81 11.49 -9.47
N ASP A 133 -12.36 10.97 -8.37
CA ASP A 133 -12.34 9.54 -8.03
C ASP A 133 -10.94 8.95 -7.79
N ILE A 134 -9.96 9.84 -7.52
CA ILE A 134 -8.58 9.51 -7.19
C ILE A 134 -8.22 10.16 -5.86
N GLU A 135 -7.78 9.35 -4.92
CA GLU A 135 -7.25 9.78 -3.63
C GLU A 135 -5.73 9.90 -3.71
N LEU A 136 -5.22 11.08 -3.38
CA LEU A 136 -3.79 11.35 -3.26
C LEU A 136 -3.24 10.75 -1.98
N GLU A 137 -2.01 10.26 -1.99
CA GLU A 137 -1.27 10.06 -0.76
C GLU A 137 -0.97 11.43 -0.10
N LEU A 138 -1.77 11.81 0.91
CA LEU A 138 -1.74 13.14 1.56
C LEU A 138 -0.57 13.32 2.56
N GLY A 139 0.29 12.32 2.74
CA GLY A 139 1.35 12.34 3.74
C GLY A 139 2.58 13.13 3.29
N TRP A 140 3.12 13.99 4.16
CA TRP A 140 4.50 14.41 4.00
C TRP A 140 5.43 13.22 4.25
N ARG A 141 6.57 13.22 3.59
CA ARG A 141 7.61 12.20 3.66
C ARG A 141 8.93 12.88 3.98
N SER A 142 9.69 12.28 4.89
CA SER A 142 11.03 12.77 5.22
C SER A 142 11.97 12.56 4.03
N PHE A 143 12.70 13.61 3.67
CA PHE A 143 13.77 13.59 2.66
C PHE A 143 15.17 13.66 3.30
N MET A 144 15.27 13.44 4.61
CA MET A 144 16.54 13.53 5.34
C MET A 144 17.63 12.57 4.82
N THR A 145 17.23 11.44 4.23
CA THR A 145 18.15 10.46 3.62
C THR A 145 18.56 10.82 2.19
N GLN A 146 18.00 11.88 1.62
CA GLN A 146 18.26 12.38 0.27
C GLN A 146 18.27 11.29 -0.82
N PRO A 147 17.20 10.46 -0.93
CA PRO A 147 17.14 9.43 -1.95
C PRO A 147 17.14 10.05 -3.36
N ASN A 148 17.74 9.34 -4.32
CA ASN A 148 17.74 9.75 -5.73
C ASN A 148 16.33 9.76 -6.32
N ASN A 149 15.50 8.78 -5.94
CA ASN A 149 14.13 8.58 -6.40
C ASN A 149 13.17 8.49 -5.21
N ILE A 150 11.94 8.96 -5.39
CA ILE A 150 10.87 8.90 -4.39
C ILE A 150 9.64 8.27 -5.02
N VAL A 151 9.14 7.21 -4.38
CA VAL A 151 7.92 6.53 -4.80
C VAL A 151 6.71 7.31 -4.27
N PHE A 152 5.67 7.46 -5.10
CA PHE A 152 4.36 7.97 -4.72
C PHE A 152 3.26 7.02 -5.19
N GLU A 153 2.12 7.10 -4.51
CA GLU A 153 0.95 6.28 -4.78
C GLU A 153 -0.31 7.16 -4.93
N LEU A 154 -1.11 6.86 -5.94
CA LEU A 154 -2.46 7.38 -6.12
C LEU A 154 -3.43 6.21 -6.03
N TYR A 155 -4.50 6.39 -5.28
CA TYR A 155 -5.48 5.35 -5.04
C TYR A 155 -6.76 5.64 -5.80
N THR A 156 -7.34 4.65 -6.46
CA THR A 156 -8.66 4.77 -7.10
C THR A 156 -9.51 3.55 -6.82
N LYS A 157 -10.83 3.73 -6.77
CA LYS A 157 -11.79 2.61 -6.64
C LYS A 157 -11.99 1.84 -7.96
N TYR A 158 -11.53 2.38 -9.08
CA TYR A 158 -11.85 1.85 -10.41
C TYR A 158 -10.59 1.37 -11.16
N PRO A 159 -10.44 0.06 -11.44
CA PRO A 159 -9.29 -0.48 -12.16
C PRO A 159 -9.01 0.23 -13.48
N LYS A 160 -10.08 0.53 -14.25
CA LYS A 160 -9.99 1.22 -15.54
C LYS A 160 -9.36 2.60 -15.45
N ILE A 161 -9.59 3.33 -14.34
CA ILE A 161 -8.97 4.65 -14.13
C ILE A 161 -7.46 4.49 -13.92
N CYS A 162 -7.05 3.51 -13.12
CA CYS A 162 -5.63 3.22 -12.89
C CYS A 162 -4.91 2.75 -14.16
N GLU A 163 -5.53 1.89 -14.96
CA GLU A 163 -5.01 1.48 -16.27
C GLU A 163 -4.92 2.65 -17.25
N GLN A 164 -5.93 3.53 -17.27
CA GLN A 164 -5.90 4.74 -18.09
C GLN A 164 -4.75 5.65 -17.69
N MET A 165 -4.56 5.93 -16.39
CA MET A 165 -3.44 6.73 -15.89
C MET A 165 -2.09 6.12 -16.26
N TYR A 166 -1.95 4.79 -16.15
CA TYR A 166 -0.78 4.06 -16.62
C TYR A 166 -0.51 4.30 -18.10
N ASN A 167 -1.50 4.10 -18.96
CA ASN A 167 -1.34 4.31 -20.40
C ASN A 167 -1.02 5.78 -20.73
N ASP A 168 -1.75 6.72 -20.15
CA ASP A 168 -1.57 8.16 -20.39
C ASP A 168 -0.17 8.63 -19.95
N SER A 169 0.31 8.14 -18.80
CA SER A 169 1.63 8.49 -18.27
C SER A 169 2.80 7.95 -19.11
N ILE A 170 2.60 6.86 -19.86
CA ILE A 170 3.62 6.26 -20.72
C ILE A 170 3.54 6.82 -22.14
N GLN A 171 2.34 6.97 -22.68
CA GLN A 171 2.12 7.39 -24.07
C GLN A 171 2.28 8.90 -24.24
N SER A 172 1.75 9.69 -23.29
CA SER A 172 1.75 11.15 -23.33
C SER A 172 2.03 11.74 -21.94
N PRO A 173 3.24 11.55 -21.37
CA PRO A 173 3.56 12.00 -20.00
C PRO A 173 3.35 13.50 -19.77
N GLU A 174 3.57 14.32 -20.80
CA GLU A 174 3.33 15.78 -20.75
C GLU A 174 1.84 16.11 -20.57
N GLU A 175 0.97 15.46 -21.35
CA GLU A 175 -0.49 15.65 -21.27
C GLU A 175 -1.04 15.10 -19.95
N PHE A 176 -0.51 13.95 -19.50
CA PHE A 176 -0.85 13.38 -18.20
C PHE A 176 -0.53 14.35 -17.05
N LEU A 177 0.67 14.93 -17.02
CA LEU A 177 1.07 15.90 -15.99
C LEU A 177 0.29 17.21 -16.10
N ALA A 178 -0.02 17.68 -17.31
CA ALA A 178 -0.83 18.87 -17.52
C ALA A 178 -2.29 18.69 -17.05
N THR A 179 -2.84 17.48 -17.21
CA THR A 179 -4.22 17.14 -16.80
C THR A 179 -4.32 16.93 -15.29
N THR A 180 -3.38 16.17 -14.73
CA THR A 180 -3.38 15.85 -13.29
C THR A 180 -2.88 17.01 -12.42
N LYS A 181 -2.11 17.94 -12.99
CA LYS A 181 -1.47 19.08 -12.32
C LYS A 181 -0.76 18.67 -11.03
N LEU A 182 -0.07 17.52 -11.08
CA LEU A 182 0.69 17.02 -9.97
C LEU A 182 1.90 17.93 -9.71
N VAL A 183 2.06 18.32 -8.46
CA VAL A 183 3.16 19.14 -7.98
C VAL A 183 3.79 18.49 -6.76
N ILE A 184 5.11 18.67 -6.62
CA ILE A 184 5.80 18.35 -5.39
C ILE A 184 5.83 19.60 -4.52
N GLU A 185 5.26 19.47 -3.33
CA GLU A 185 5.43 20.44 -2.27
C GLU A 185 6.56 19.98 -1.36
N PHE A 186 7.49 20.86 -1.05
CA PHE A 186 8.63 20.55 -0.19
C PHE A 186 8.99 21.68 0.76
N THR A 187 9.67 21.33 1.85
CA THR A 187 10.15 22.28 2.85
C THR A 187 11.67 22.21 2.95
N ILE A 188 12.30 23.37 3.13
CA ILE A 188 13.74 23.50 3.37
C ILE A 188 14.00 23.69 4.88
N LEU A 189 13.04 24.28 5.62
CA LEU A 189 13.01 24.37 7.07
C LEU A 189 11.67 23.88 7.63
N SER A 190 11.75 23.10 8.71
CA SER A 190 10.64 22.78 9.59
C SER A 190 11.14 22.94 11.03
N ASP A 191 11.24 24.20 11.46
CA ASP A 191 12.07 24.56 12.63
C ASP A 191 11.33 24.50 13.97
N GLN A 192 10.08 24.03 14.01
CA GLN A 192 9.35 23.91 15.28
C GLN A 192 8.70 22.54 15.41
N GLN A 193 9.29 21.70 16.27
CA GLN A 193 8.61 20.53 16.79
C GLN A 193 7.57 21.02 17.80
N ALA A 194 6.31 20.83 17.47
CA ALA A 194 5.21 20.99 18.41
C ALA A 194 4.81 19.61 18.94
N THR A 195 4.22 19.58 20.13
CA THR A 195 3.60 18.35 20.64
C THR A 195 2.10 18.49 20.51
N ARG A 196 1.48 17.59 19.75
CA ARG A 196 0.02 17.52 19.63
C ARG A 196 -0.48 16.31 20.40
N THR A 197 -1.70 16.43 20.91
CA THR A 197 -2.40 15.31 21.53
C THR A 197 -3.42 14.76 20.56
N LEU A 198 -3.29 13.48 20.20
CA LEU A 198 -4.29 12.72 19.47
C LEU A 198 -5.18 11.99 20.48
N ASN A 199 -6.48 12.22 20.38
CA ASN A 199 -7.49 11.50 21.16
C ASN A 199 -8.35 10.67 20.23
N ILE A 200 -8.05 9.38 20.13
CA ILE A 200 -8.81 8.44 19.31
C ILE A 200 -9.99 7.94 20.13
N THR A 201 -11.20 8.14 19.60
CA THR A 201 -12.47 7.75 20.23
C THR A 201 -13.19 6.70 19.38
N GLY A 202 -14.12 5.97 19.99
CA GLY A 202 -14.94 4.99 19.27
C GLY A 202 -15.75 5.58 18.14
N HIS A 203 -16.21 6.84 18.29
CA HIS A 203 -16.93 7.56 17.24
C HIS A 203 -16.06 7.78 15.98
N LEU A 204 -14.77 8.08 16.14
CA LEU A 204 -13.86 8.26 15.00
C LEU A 204 -13.65 6.95 14.23
N ILE A 205 -13.60 5.82 14.95
CA ILE A 205 -13.52 4.49 14.32
C ILE A 205 -14.79 4.17 13.54
N ALA A 206 -15.95 4.46 14.12
CA ALA A 206 -17.26 4.18 13.53
C ALA A 206 -17.49 4.90 12.18
N LYS A 207 -16.80 6.01 11.94
CA LYS A 207 -16.84 6.73 10.65
C LYS A 207 -16.09 6.03 9.52
N THR A 208 -15.21 5.06 9.82
CA THR A 208 -14.41 4.40 8.79
C THR A 208 -15.24 3.37 8.02
N GLU A 209 -15.10 3.36 6.68
CA GLU A 209 -15.88 2.51 5.77
C GLU A 209 -15.75 1.02 6.15
N PHE A 210 -14.53 0.56 6.43
CA PHE A 210 -14.29 -0.83 6.80
C PHE A 210 -14.85 -1.20 8.17
N PHE A 211 -14.78 -0.31 9.18
CA PHE A 211 -15.42 -0.61 10.47
C PHE A 211 -16.95 -0.62 10.35
N ALA A 212 -17.53 0.31 9.58
CA ALA A 212 -18.97 0.35 9.35
C ALA A 212 -19.46 -0.94 8.66
N PHE A 213 -18.71 -1.44 7.67
CA PHE A 213 -18.96 -2.75 7.06
C PHE A 213 -18.92 -3.88 8.09
N LEU A 214 -17.83 -3.96 8.88
CA LEU A 214 -17.69 -4.99 9.91
C LEU A 214 -18.83 -4.94 10.93
N ASN A 215 -19.27 -3.74 11.34
CA ASN A 215 -20.30 -3.58 12.35
C ASN A 215 -21.71 -3.89 11.85
N ASN A 216 -22.02 -3.52 10.60
CA ASN A 216 -23.38 -3.60 10.04
C ASN A 216 -23.64 -4.91 9.30
N GLU A 217 -22.66 -5.43 8.57
CA GLU A 217 -22.85 -6.56 7.64
C GLU A 217 -22.25 -7.87 8.18
N VAL A 218 -21.17 -7.78 8.97
CA VAL A 218 -20.40 -8.96 9.40
C VAL A 218 -20.68 -9.32 10.86
N SER A 219 -20.87 -8.32 11.72
CA SER A 219 -20.94 -8.54 13.15
C SER A 219 -22.20 -9.28 13.58
N GLN A 220 -21.99 -10.34 14.36
CA GLN A 220 -23.04 -11.02 15.10
C GLN A 220 -22.97 -10.57 16.56
N ASP A 221 -24.05 -9.96 17.05
CA ASP A 221 -24.16 -9.42 18.40
C ASP A 221 -23.11 -8.37 18.82
N GLY A 222 -22.31 -7.85 17.88
CA GLY A 222 -21.21 -6.92 18.16
C GLY A 222 -19.84 -7.58 18.26
N ILE A 223 -19.71 -8.85 17.86
CA ILE A 223 -18.44 -9.58 17.80
C ILE A 223 -18.11 -9.90 16.35
N VAL A 224 -16.84 -9.76 15.98
CA VAL A 224 -16.27 -10.23 14.71
C VAL A 224 -14.93 -10.92 14.97
N TYR A 225 -14.57 -11.89 14.14
CA TYR A 225 -13.28 -12.57 14.18
C TYR A 225 -12.50 -12.21 12.92
N LEU A 226 -11.31 -11.62 13.08
CA LEU A 226 -10.51 -11.13 11.97
C LEU A 226 -9.24 -11.96 11.80
N THR A 227 -8.80 -12.13 10.55
CA THR A 227 -7.43 -12.60 10.30
C THR A 227 -6.42 -11.51 10.69
N SER A 228 -5.12 -11.85 10.77
CA SER A 228 -4.09 -10.81 10.99
C SER A 228 -4.08 -9.75 9.89
N THR A 229 -4.43 -10.13 8.66
CA THR A 229 -4.46 -9.22 7.52
C THR A 229 -5.59 -8.20 7.69
N ASP A 230 -6.80 -8.68 8.00
CA ASP A 230 -7.98 -7.82 8.14
C ASP A 230 -7.90 -6.94 9.37
N GLN A 231 -7.29 -7.44 10.43
CA GLN A 231 -6.98 -6.63 11.60
C GLN A 231 -6.00 -5.50 11.28
N ASN A 232 -4.90 -5.79 10.58
CA ASN A 232 -3.94 -4.77 10.16
C ASN A 232 -4.60 -3.73 9.25
N LYS A 233 -5.44 -4.19 8.34
CA LYS A 233 -6.27 -3.35 7.48
C LYS A 233 -7.18 -2.45 8.30
N LEU A 234 -7.86 -2.96 9.33
CA LEU A 234 -8.70 -2.15 10.22
C LEU A 234 -7.89 -1.08 10.94
N ALA A 235 -6.76 -1.45 11.55
CA ALA A 235 -5.88 -0.50 12.24
C ALA A 235 -5.35 0.61 11.32
N ARG A 236 -4.97 0.26 10.08
CA ARG A 236 -4.50 1.21 9.06
C ARG A 236 -5.62 2.13 8.58
N ASN A 237 -6.81 1.60 8.29
CA ASN A 237 -7.99 2.40 7.93
C ASN A 237 -8.29 3.47 8.99
N ILE A 238 -8.37 3.04 10.25
CA ILE A 238 -8.61 3.93 11.38
C ILE A 238 -7.53 5.01 11.47
N THR A 239 -6.25 4.61 11.40
CA THR A 239 -5.14 5.55 11.51
C THR A 239 -5.17 6.57 10.38
N HIS A 240 -5.33 6.14 9.13
CA HIS A 240 -5.38 7.05 7.98
C HIS A 240 -6.57 8.01 8.06
N SER A 241 -7.77 7.53 8.41
CA SER A 241 -8.95 8.40 8.54
C SER A 241 -8.77 9.45 9.65
N ILE A 242 -8.23 9.06 10.80
CA ILE A 242 -7.94 10.00 11.89
C ILE A 242 -6.89 11.02 11.46
N LEU A 243 -5.80 10.55 10.86
CA LEU A 243 -4.78 11.45 10.36
C LEU A 243 -5.34 12.39 9.29
N ALA A 244 -6.20 11.93 8.40
CA ALA A 244 -6.84 12.78 7.38
C ALA A 244 -7.75 13.85 7.98
N GLU A 245 -8.60 13.49 8.97
CA GLU A 245 -9.49 14.44 9.67
C GLU A 245 -8.68 15.48 10.47
N GLU A 246 -7.53 15.09 11.03
CA GLU A 246 -6.65 15.96 11.82
C GLU A 246 -5.65 16.80 10.97
N LYS A 247 -5.28 16.35 9.77
CA LYS A 247 -4.27 16.94 8.84
C LYS A 247 -4.74 18.22 8.11
N ILE A 248 -5.90 18.78 8.46
CA ILE A 248 -6.36 20.07 7.88
C ILE A 248 -5.50 21.26 8.39
N THR A 249 -4.66 21.05 9.40
CA THR A 249 -3.68 22.02 9.89
C THR A 249 -2.33 21.85 9.18
N SER A 250 -1.58 22.94 8.97
CA SER A 250 -0.25 23.02 8.33
C SER A 250 0.86 22.11 8.91
N ASP A 251 0.54 21.29 9.90
CA ASP A 251 1.49 20.52 10.70
C ASP A 251 1.49 19.05 10.27
N TYR A 252 2.61 18.38 10.48
CA TYR A 252 2.80 17.01 9.98
C TYR A 252 3.28 16.02 11.06
N ILE A 253 2.86 14.75 10.93
CA ILE A 253 3.23 13.61 11.78
C ILE A 253 4.19 12.68 11.02
N SER A 254 5.39 12.45 11.56
CA SER A 254 6.40 11.58 10.93
C SER A 254 5.92 10.16 10.64
N SER A 255 6.41 9.54 9.56
CA SER A 255 6.06 8.15 9.18
C SER A 255 6.35 7.13 10.28
N SER A 256 7.41 7.31 11.08
CA SER A 256 7.68 6.45 12.23
C SER A 256 6.59 6.56 13.30
N GLU A 257 6.03 7.76 13.47
CA GLU A 257 4.99 8.01 14.45
C GLU A 257 3.64 7.46 13.97
N GLU A 258 3.36 7.51 12.67
CA GLU A 258 2.22 6.84 12.05
C GLU A 258 2.25 5.33 12.28
N GLU A 259 3.38 4.66 12.03
CA GLU A 259 3.51 3.23 12.29
C GLU A 259 3.40 2.91 13.80
N ASN A 260 3.87 3.79 14.67
CA ASN A 260 3.66 3.65 16.12
C ASN A 260 2.16 3.71 16.48
N ILE A 261 1.39 4.62 15.89
CA ILE A 261 -0.07 4.71 16.09
C ILE A 261 -0.75 3.43 15.59
N ILE A 262 -0.36 2.92 14.42
CA ILE A 262 -0.90 1.65 13.89
C ILE A 262 -0.66 0.51 14.88
N ASN A 263 0.56 0.38 15.41
CA ASN A 263 0.90 -0.67 16.36
C ASN A 263 0.13 -0.56 17.68
N GLU A 264 -0.11 0.65 18.18
CA GLU A 264 -0.97 0.86 19.36
C GLU A 264 -2.44 0.55 19.05
N MET A 265 -2.93 0.94 17.89
CA MET A 265 -4.28 0.61 17.44
C MET A 265 -4.48 -0.90 17.31
N LEU A 266 -3.49 -1.63 16.82
CA LEU A 266 -3.49 -3.08 16.84
C LEU A 266 -3.66 -3.61 18.27
N GLY A 267 -2.97 -3.05 19.26
CA GLY A 267 -3.14 -3.40 20.66
C GLY A 267 -4.54 -3.08 21.22
N VAL A 268 -5.16 -2.00 20.76
CA VAL A 268 -6.53 -1.63 21.16
C VAL A 268 -7.59 -2.57 20.57
N ILE A 269 -7.42 -2.94 19.30
CA ILE A 269 -8.31 -3.84 18.55
C ILE A 269 -8.14 -5.30 19.03
N SER A 270 -6.90 -5.72 19.27
CA SER A 270 -6.52 -7.08 19.65
C SER A 270 -6.63 -7.33 21.15
N LYS A 271 -7.85 -7.51 21.67
CA LYS A 271 -7.98 -7.89 23.09
C LYS A 271 -7.83 -9.40 23.32
N GLN A 272 -8.09 -10.22 22.31
CA GLN A 272 -8.01 -11.66 22.43
C GLN A 272 -7.64 -12.32 21.10
N LYS A 273 -6.53 -13.06 21.13
CA LYS A 273 -6.14 -13.98 20.07
C LYS A 273 -6.82 -15.32 20.33
N ILE A 274 -7.48 -15.89 19.34
CA ILE A 274 -8.15 -17.19 19.42
C ILE A 274 -7.62 -18.12 18.32
N GLN A 275 -7.73 -19.43 18.51
CA GLN A 275 -7.49 -20.39 17.44
C GLN A 275 -8.79 -20.65 16.67
N SER A 276 -8.69 -20.84 15.36
CA SER A 276 -9.86 -21.15 14.52
C SER A 276 -10.57 -22.45 14.90
N ALA A 277 -9.88 -23.38 15.58
CA ALA A 277 -10.49 -24.58 16.13
C ALA A 277 -11.56 -24.30 17.21
N GLU A 278 -11.57 -23.09 17.77
CA GLU A 278 -12.56 -22.63 18.74
C GLU A 278 -13.82 -22.05 18.09
N LEU A 279 -13.79 -21.77 16.78
CA LEU A 279 -14.92 -21.19 16.05
C LEU A 279 -16.01 -22.23 15.78
N ILE A 280 -17.26 -21.85 16.03
CA ILE A 280 -18.43 -22.70 15.79
C ILE A 280 -19.44 -22.06 14.83
N GLY A 281 -19.88 -22.85 13.85
CA GLY A 281 -21.02 -22.55 12.98
C GLY A 281 -20.95 -21.19 12.30
N ASP A 282 -21.72 -20.24 12.82
CA ASP A 282 -21.89 -18.91 12.24
C ASP A 282 -20.74 -17.94 12.50
N GLU A 283 -19.87 -18.23 13.45
CA GLU A 283 -18.71 -17.38 13.75
C GLU A 283 -17.72 -17.31 12.57
N TRP A 284 -17.67 -18.37 11.75
CA TRP A 284 -16.89 -18.41 10.51
C TRP A 284 -17.37 -17.41 9.45
N ASN A 285 -18.64 -17.01 9.49
CA ASN A 285 -19.15 -15.96 8.59
C ASN A 285 -18.45 -14.62 8.84
N SER A 286 -17.86 -14.43 10.03
CA SER A 286 -17.13 -13.21 10.34
C SER A 286 -15.68 -13.20 9.83
N VAL A 287 -15.16 -14.33 9.35
CA VAL A 287 -13.80 -14.48 8.80
C VAL A 287 -13.84 -14.67 7.28
N PHE A 288 -14.87 -15.36 6.78
CA PHE A 288 -15.07 -15.65 5.35
C PHE A 288 -16.43 -15.10 4.92
N TRP A 289 -16.52 -13.78 4.81
CA TRP A 289 -17.77 -13.07 4.46
C TRP A 289 -18.03 -13.03 2.94
N ASP A 290 -17.01 -13.23 2.09
CA ASP A 290 -17.11 -13.12 0.62
C ASP A 290 -17.38 -14.45 -0.09
N ASP A 291 -16.87 -15.57 0.45
CA ASP A 291 -16.97 -16.87 -0.21
C ASP A 291 -17.07 -18.03 0.79
N ILE A 292 -18.29 -18.52 0.98
CA ILE A 292 -18.61 -19.68 1.82
C ILE A 292 -17.81 -20.91 1.39
N PHE A 293 -17.48 -21.03 0.11
CA PHE A 293 -16.82 -22.20 -0.46
C PHE A 293 -15.30 -22.18 -0.31
N THR A 294 -14.76 -21.14 0.33
CA THR A 294 -13.35 -21.09 0.80
C THR A 294 -13.22 -21.39 2.29
N ARG A 295 -14.34 -21.59 3.00
CA ARG A 295 -14.35 -21.82 4.44
C ARG A 295 -13.72 -23.17 4.82
N PRO A 296 -12.75 -23.20 5.75
CA PRO A 296 -12.06 -24.44 6.11
C PRO A 296 -12.98 -25.51 6.70
N ASP A 297 -14.03 -25.14 7.44
CA ASP A 297 -14.97 -26.09 8.02
C ASP A 297 -15.83 -26.79 6.97
N ILE A 298 -16.35 -26.05 6.00
CA ILE A 298 -17.13 -26.58 4.88
C ILE A 298 -16.26 -27.42 3.95
N ILE A 299 -15.04 -26.96 3.64
CA ILE A 299 -14.12 -27.72 2.78
C ILE A 299 -13.68 -29.02 3.46
N THR A 300 -13.44 -28.99 4.77
CA THR A 300 -13.09 -30.19 5.52
C THR A 300 -14.24 -31.21 5.50
N GLU A 301 -15.48 -30.75 5.71
CA GLU A 301 -16.66 -31.60 5.64
C GLU A 301 -16.84 -32.19 4.22
N TYR A 302 -16.79 -31.34 3.20
CA TYR A 302 -16.86 -31.75 1.79
C TYR A 302 -15.79 -32.80 1.45
N ALA A 303 -14.53 -32.54 1.83
CA ALA A 303 -13.42 -33.41 1.48
C ALA A 303 -13.55 -34.78 2.15
N ASN A 304 -14.01 -34.84 3.40
CA ASN A 304 -14.25 -36.09 4.10
C ASN A 304 -15.46 -36.87 3.57
N GLU A 305 -16.47 -36.20 3.04
CA GLU A 305 -17.65 -36.86 2.48
C GLU A 305 -17.34 -37.50 1.13
N ILE A 306 -16.57 -36.81 0.29
CA ILE A 306 -16.42 -37.13 -1.14
C ILE A 306 -15.15 -37.91 -1.45
N PHE A 307 -14.07 -37.68 -0.70
CA PHE A 307 -12.83 -38.41 -0.90
C PHE A 307 -12.70 -39.59 0.06
N THR A 308 -12.41 -40.76 -0.51
CA THR A 308 -12.05 -41.96 0.26
C THR A 308 -10.59 -42.31 -0.01
N HIS A 309 -9.76 -42.31 1.02
CA HIS A 309 -8.34 -42.68 0.90
C HIS A 309 -8.17 -44.20 0.73
N ASP A 310 -7.45 -44.61 -0.31
CA ASP A 310 -7.06 -46.00 -0.54
C ASP A 310 -5.64 -46.23 0.01
N GLU A 311 -5.54 -46.92 1.15
CA GLU A 311 -4.25 -47.16 1.83
C GLU A 311 -3.24 -47.96 1.00
N ASN A 312 -3.70 -48.79 0.06
CA ASN A 312 -2.81 -49.63 -0.74
C ASN A 312 -2.14 -48.85 -1.88
N THR A 313 -2.80 -47.80 -2.37
CA THR A 313 -2.32 -47.02 -3.51
C THR A 313 -1.88 -45.61 -3.12
N SER A 314 -2.18 -45.14 -1.90
CA SER A 314 -2.00 -43.74 -1.48
C SER A 314 -2.73 -42.74 -2.39
N HIS A 315 -3.82 -43.17 -3.02
CA HIS A 315 -4.70 -42.33 -3.84
C HIS A 315 -6.01 -42.07 -3.12
N PHE A 316 -6.64 -40.93 -3.44
CA PHE A 316 -8.00 -40.62 -3.04
C PHE A 316 -8.97 -40.96 -4.16
N LYS A 317 -9.99 -41.73 -3.80
CA LYS A 317 -11.15 -42.02 -4.64
C LYS A 317 -12.19 -40.93 -4.48
N PHE A 318 -12.67 -40.41 -5.60
CA PHE A 318 -13.67 -39.35 -5.65
C PHE A 318 -15.07 -39.94 -5.92
N ASP A 319 -16.06 -39.56 -5.09
CA ASP A 319 -17.46 -39.99 -5.23
C ASP A 319 -18.34 -38.85 -5.78
N GLU A 320 -18.59 -38.90 -7.09
CA GLU A 320 -19.41 -37.93 -7.81
C GLU A 320 -20.88 -37.89 -7.34
N GLN A 321 -21.45 -39.02 -6.89
CA GLN A 321 -22.83 -39.05 -6.42
C GLN A 321 -22.96 -38.32 -5.08
N LYS A 322 -21.99 -38.53 -4.19
CA LYS A 322 -21.91 -37.78 -2.94
C LYS A 322 -21.65 -36.31 -3.16
N GLU A 323 -20.80 -35.94 -4.12
CA GLU A 323 -20.57 -34.53 -4.46
C GLU A 323 -21.89 -33.85 -4.87
N ASN A 324 -22.60 -34.42 -5.84
CA ASN A 324 -23.84 -33.83 -6.33
C ASN A 324 -24.89 -33.69 -5.22
N LYS A 325 -24.98 -34.67 -4.33
CA LYS A 325 -25.86 -34.63 -3.17
C LYS A 325 -25.44 -33.54 -2.19
N TYR A 326 -24.17 -33.50 -1.80
CA TYR A 326 -23.63 -32.51 -0.86
C TYR A 326 -23.81 -31.08 -1.39
N ILE A 327 -23.51 -30.84 -2.67
CA ILE A 327 -23.74 -29.55 -3.32
C ILE A 327 -25.21 -29.15 -3.23
N SER A 328 -26.13 -30.06 -3.52
CA SER A 328 -27.57 -29.80 -3.43
C SER A 328 -28.00 -29.45 -2.01
N ASP A 329 -27.52 -30.21 -1.03
CA ASP A 329 -27.88 -30.03 0.38
C ASP A 329 -27.32 -28.70 0.93
N VAL A 330 -26.05 -28.39 0.66
CA VAL A 330 -25.39 -27.13 1.04
C VAL A 330 -26.06 -25.94 0.34
N LYS A 331 -26.28 -25.98 -0.98
CA LYS A 331 -26.97 -24.89 -1.70
C LYS A 331 -28.35 -24.62 -1.11
N SER A 332 -29.14 -25.66 -0.85
CA SER A 332 -30.50 -25.49 -0.30
C SER A 332 -30.54 -24.87 1.11
N ASN A 333 -29.52 -25.12 1.93
CA ASN A 333 -29.42 -24.59 3.29
C ASN A 333 -28.81 -23.18 3.33
N TYR A 334 -27.83 -22.88 2.47
CA TYR A 334 -27.14 -21.59 2.46
C TYR A 334 -27.82 -20.52 1.59
N GLU A 335 -28.49 -20.90 0.48
CA GLU A 335 -29.31 -19.95 -0.32
C GLU A 335 -30.44 -19.32 0.51
N LYS A 336 -31.01 -20.05 1.47
CA LYS A 336 -32.04 -19.50 2.38
C LYS A 336 -31.50 -18.42 3.33
N LYS A 337 -30.20 -18.41 3.62
CA LYS A 337 -29.57 -17.48 4.57
C LYS A 337 -28.99 -16.23 3.91
N TRP A 338 -28.62 -16.31 2.63
CA TRP A 338 -27.82 -15.29 1.95
C TRP A 338 -28.39 -14.83 0.59
N GLN A 339 -29.72 -14.85 0.43
CA GLN A 339 -30.41 -14.37 -0.79
C GLN A 339 -30.21 -12.87 -1.13
N ASN A 340 -29.47 -12.09 -0.32
CA ASN A 340 -29.34 -10.63 -0.50
C ASN A 340 -27.91 -10.10 -0.74
N THR A 341 -26.85 -10.93 -0.76
CA THR A 341 -25.48 -10.44 -0.98
C THR A 341 -24.80 -11.12 -2.18
N ARG A 342 -24.76 -10.34 -3.26
CA ARG A 342 -23.83 -10.29 -4.42
C ARG A 342 -23.12 -11.56 -4.96
N THR A 343 -23.33 -11.72 -6.27
CA THR A 343 -22.48 -12.23 -7.37
C THR A 343 -22.14 -13.72 -7.49
N GLU A 344 -22.53 -14.23 -8.66
CA GLU A 344 -22.46 -15.58 -9.25
C GLU A 344 -21.03 -16.17 -9.42
N SER A 345 -20.04 -15.76 -8.61
CA SER A 345 -18.63 -16.16 -8.79
C SER A 345 -18.20 -17.41 -8.00
N SER A 346 -19.15 -18.15 -7.41
CA SER A 346 -18.91 -19.28 -6.48
C SER A 346 -18.42 -20.60 -7.12
N SER A 347 -17.78 -20.55 -8.30
CA SER A 347 -17.32 -21.74 -9.02
C SER A 347 -15.94 -22.27 -8.59
N GLY A 348 -15.34 -21.73 -7.53
CA GLY A 348 -13.93 -21.94 -7.22
C GLY A 348 -13.52 -23.34 -6.72
N PHE A 349 -14.41 -24.09 -6.06
CA PHE A 349 -14.07 -25.42 -5.50
C PHE A 349 -15.01 -26.54 -5.98
N PHE A 350 -16.30 -26.25 -6.08
CA PHE A 350 -17.33 -27.22 -6.43
C PHE A 350 -17.37 -27.50 -7.94
N GLY A 351 -17.12 -28.75 -8.33
CA GLY A 351 -17.07 -29.15 -9.73
C GLY A 351 -15.71 -28.98 -10.42
N LEU A 352 -14.63 -28.77 -9.68
CA LEU A 352 -13.26 -28.84 -10.23
C LEU A 352 -12.91 -30.24 -10.76
N PHE A 353 -13.52 -31.28 -10.21
CA PHE A 353 -13.36 -32.67 -10.63
C PHE A 353 -14.43 -33.12 -11.66
N LYS A 354 -15.05 -32.19 -12.41
CA LYS A 354 -16.10 -32.49 -13.42
C LYS A 354 -15.59 -33.21 -14.65
N LYS A 355 -15.96 -34.49 -14.84
CA LYS A 355 -15.71 -35.37 -16.00
C LYS A 355 -15.47 -34.66 -17.35
N LYS A 356 -14.44 -35.09 -18.09
CA LYS A 356 -14.24 -34.71 -19.50
C LYS A 356 -15.47 -35.20 -20.24
N LYS A 357 -16.30 -34.28 -20.75
CA LYS A 357 -17.35 -34.67 -21.71
C LYS A 357 -16.59 -35.22 -22.91
N THR A 358 -16.61 -36.53 -23.10
CA THR A 358 -16.10 -37.15 -24.33
C THR A 358 -16.92 -36.54 -25.46
N ILE A 359 -16.35 -35.55 -26.14
CA ILE A 359 -16.90 -35.03 -27.38
C ILE A 359 -16.68 -36.17 -28.37
N THR A 360 -17.70 -36.99 -28.58
CA THR A 360 -17.80 -37.75 -29.81
C THR A 360 -17.78 -36.74 -30.94
N GLU A 361 -16.74 -36.83 -31.77
CA GLU A 361 -16.42 -35.92 -32.85
C GLU A 361 -17.65 -35.58 -33.70
N THR A 362 -18.02 -34.31 -33.73
CA THR A 362 -18.51 -33.69 -34.97
C THR A 362 -17.83 -32.34 -35.10
N HIS A 363 -17.03 -32.24 -36.17
CA HIS A 363 -16.17 -31.11 -36.53
C HIS A 363 -16.77 -29.73 -36.26
N SER A 364 -16.03 -28.88 -35.56
CA SER A 364 -16.04 -27.42 -35.75
C SER A 364 -14.75 -26.85 -35.14
N GLU A 365 -13.86 -26.41 -36.02
CA GLU A 365 -12.65 -25.65 -35.68
C GLU A 365 -13.04 -24.34 -34.99
N SER A 366 -12.50 -24.09 -33.80
CA SER A 366 -12.28 -22.73 -33.33
C SER A 366 -11.05 -22.71 -32.43
N ASN A 367 -10.04 -21.98 -32.89
CA ASN A 367 -8.84 -21.64 -32.15
C ASN A 367 -9.23 -20.70 -31.00
N SER A 368 -9.06 -21.14 -29.75
CA SER A 368 -8.88 -20.24 -28.63
C SER A 368 -7.79 -20.75 -27.71
N THR A 369 -6.98 -19.79 -27.30
CA THR A 369 -5.71 -19.83 -26.59
C THR A 369 -5.73 -20.57 -25.26
N SER A 370 -4.54 -21.07 -24.93
CA SER A 370 -4.13 -21.81 -23.74
C SER A 370 -4.61 -21.21 -22.41
N ASP A 371 -5.56 -21.88 -21.77
CA ASP A 371 -5.66 -21.92 -20.31
C ASP A 371 -5.26 -23.33 -19.87
N HIS A 372 -4.28 -23.40 -18.97
CA HIS A 372 -3.80 -24.65 -18.35
C HIS A 372 -4.88 -25.25 -17.44
N ASN A 373 -5.91 -25.85 -18.04
CA ASN A 373 -6.81 -26.77 -17.36
C ASN A 373 -6.15 -28.16 -17.34
N GLU A 374 -5.21 -28.37 -16.42
CA GLU A 374 -4.73 -29.70 -16.06
C GLU A 374 -5.95 -30.54 -15.63
N THR A 375 -6.38 -31.40 -16.54
CA THR A 375 -7.60 -32.18 -16.40
C THR A 375 -7.20 -33.51 -15.76
N TYR A 376 -7.32 -33.62 -14.43
CA TYR A 376 -6.99 -34.83 -13.67
C TYR A 376 -7.82 -36.04 -14.13
N ASP A 377 -7.24 -37.24 -14.16
CA ASP A 377 -7.95 -38.50 -14.38
C ASP A 377 -8.75 -38.86 -13.11
N ARG A 378 -10.08 -38.69 -13.20
CA ARG A 378 -10.93 -38.11 -12.15
C ARG A 378 -11.50 -39.04 -11.07
N TYR A 379 -11.04 -40.28 -10.97
CA TYR A 379 -11.49 -41.20 -9.90
C TYR A 379 -10.39 -41.60 -8.93
N ASN A 380 -9.12 -41.29 -9.21
CA ASN A 380 -7.98 -41.56 -8.35
C ASN A 380 -7.00 -40.38 -8.43
N VAL A 381 -7.06 -39.47 -7.47
CA VAL A 381 -6.09 -38.36 -7.35
C VAL A 381 -5.02 -38.78 -6.36
N SER A 382 -3.73 -38.60 -6.68
CA SER A 382 -2.69 -38.92 -5.70
C SER A 382 -2.81 -38.02 -4.48
N LYS A 383 -2.39 -38.51 -3.31
CA LYS A 383 -2.39 -37.72 -2.08
C LYS A 383 -1.67 -36.38 -2.26
N ASP A 384 -0.52 -36.37 -2.90
CA ASP A 384 0.30 -35.17 -3.04
C ASP A 384 -0.33 -34.16 -4.00
N GLU A 385 -0.98 -34.60 -5.07
CA GLU A 385 -1.73 -33.71 -5.97
C GLU A 385 -2.89 -33.02 -5.25
N LEU A 386 -3.68 -33.78 -4.49
CA LEU A 386 -4.82 -33.22 -3.76
C LEU A 386 -4.36 -32.24 -2.68
N LEU A 387 -3.30 -32.57 -1.93
CA LEU A 387 -2.76 -31.68 -0.91
C LEU A 387 -2.15 -30.41 -1.51
N ASN A 388 -1.39 -30.53 -2.60
CA ASN A 388 -0.85 -29.38 -3.32
C ASN A 388 -1.97 -28.48 -3.85
N PHE A 389 -3.06 -29.08 -4.35
CA PHE A 389 -4.23 -28.34 -4.79
C PHE A 389 -4.87 -27.57 -3.62
N MET A 390 -5.08 -28.22 -2.47
CA MET A 390 -5.66 -27.58 -1.28
C MET A 390 -4.79 -26.42 -0.76
N ASP A 391 -3.47 -26.60 -0.76
CA ASP A 391 -2.51 -25.57 -0.34
C ASP A 391 -2.43 -24.40 -1.34
N LYS A 392 -2.41 -24.67 -2.65
CA LYS A 392 -2.38 -23.64 -3.70
C LYS A 392 -3.59 -22.70 -3.62
N ASN A 393 -4.75 -23.25 -3.28
CA ASN A 393 -5.99 -22.50 -3.11
C ASN A 393 -6.20 -21.98 -1.68
N LYS A 394 -5.24 -22.19 -0.77
CA LYS A 394 -5.25 -21.67 0.61
C LYS A 394 -6.49 -22.07 1.42
N PHE A 395 -6.99 -23.28 1.22
CA PHE A 395 -8.19 -23.74 1.92
C PHE A 395 -8.00 -24.03 3.42
N ASN A 396 -6.77 -23.95 3.94
CA ASN A 396 -6.43 -24.18 5.33
C ASN A 396 -6.95 -25.53 5.86
N VAL A 397 -6.77 -26.60 5.08
CA VAL A 397 -7.12 -27.97 5.44
C VAL A 397 -5.85 -28.84 5.40
N LYS A 398 -5.76 -29.85 6.26
CA LYS A 398 -4.67 -30.84 6.30
C LYS A 398 -5.23 -32.26 6.34
N TRP A 399 -4.50 -33.22 5.80
CA TRP A 399 -4.78 -34.65 5.96
C TRP A 399 -4.05 -35.22 7.18
N THR A 400 -4.75 -35.85 8.11
CA THR A 400 -4.14 -36.43 9.33
C THR A 400 -3.68 -37.88 9.18
N GLY A 401 -3.87 -38.49 8.01
CA GLY A 401 -3.70 -39.93 7.81
C GLY A 401 -5.00 -40.71 7.86
N ARG A 402 -6.07 -40.14 8.45
CA ARG A 402 -7.39 -40.77 8.54
C ARG A 402 -8.51 -39.93 7.95
N GLN A 403 -8.45 -38.63 8.15
CA GLN A 403 -9.46 -37.68 7.69
C GLN A 403 -8.80 -36.33 7.42
N PHE A 404 -9.50 -35.49 6.68
CA PHE A 404 -9.20 -34.08 6.58
C PHE A 404 -9.59 -33.38 7.88
N GLU A 405 -8.76 -32.45 8.30
CA GLU A 405 -9.01 -31.57 9.44
C GLU A 405 -8.63 -30.15 9.08
N GLN A 406 -9.27 -29.19 9.74
CA GLN A 406 -8.93 -27.78 9.61
C GLN A 406 -7.51 -27.53 10.13
N LYS A 407 -6.74 -26.73 9.40
CA LYS A 407 -5.47 -26.19 9.86
C LYS A 407 -5.77 -25.04 10.81
N SER A 408 -5.17 -25.08 12.00
CA SER A 408 -5.38 -24.02 12.99
C SER A 408 -4.89 -22.67 12.46
N MET A 409 -5.77 -21.67 12.49
CA MET A 409 -5.47 -20.29 12.13
C MET A 409 -5.50 -19.43 13.38
N ASN A 410 -4.62 -18.43 13.41
CA ASN A 410 -4.65 -17.40 14.43
C ASN A 410 -5.64 -16.32 14.02
N LEU A 411 -6.67 -16.12 14.82
CA LEU A 411 -7.69 -15.11 14.58
C LEU A 411 -7.75 -14.15 15.77
N TYR A 412 -8.34 -12.98 15.54
CA TYR A 412 -8.47 -11.94 16.53
C TYR A 412 -9.94 -11.63 16.76
N ARG A 413 -10.40 -11.86 17.99
CA ARG A 413 -11.76 -11.54 18.40
C ARG A 413 -11.86 -10.06 18.70
N VAL A 414 -12.70 -9.36 17.96
CA VAL A 414 -12.95 -7.92 18.08
C VAL A 414 -14.39 -7.70 18.50
N ASN A 415 -14.61 -6.86 19.52
CA ASN A 415 -15.94 -6.44 19.93
C ASN A 415 -16.22 -5.04 19.36
N THR A 416 -16.97 -4.96 18.26
CA THR A 416 -17.24 -3.73 17.53
C THR A 416 -18.08 -2.76 18.36
N LYS A 417 -19.13 -3.23 19.04
CA LYS A 417 -19.97 -2.40 19.92
C LYS A 417 -19.16 -1.77 21.07
N ALA A 418 -18.25 -2.54 21.67
CA ALA A 418 -17.38 -2.05 22.74
C ALA A 418 -16.31 -1.08 22.23
N LEU A 419 -15.88 -1.19 20.97
CA LEU A 419 -14.99 -0.20 20.35
C LEU A 419 -15.75 1.09 20.04
N GLU A 420 -16.92 1.01 19.43
CA GLU A 420 -17.76 2.15 19.03
C GLU A 420 -18.22 2.98 20.23
N SER A 421 -18.69 2.34 21.30
CA SER A 421 -19.22 3.00 22.51
C SER A 421 -18.15 3.63 23.40
N ARG A 422 -16.86 3.41 23.11
CA ARG A 422 -15.77 3.81 23.99
C ARG A 422 -15.38 5.26 23.77
N GLY A 423 -15.64 6.10 24.77
CA GLY A 423 -15.33 7.53 24.74
C GLY A 423 -13.85 7.88 24.55
N GLN A 424 -12.95 6.96 24.90
CA GLN A 424 -11.51 7.09 24.63
C GLN A 424 -10.86 5.72 24.44
N LEU A 425 -10.28 5.52 23.26
CA LEU A 425 -9.61 4.29 22.86
C LEU A 425 -8.10 4.40 22.97
N LEU A 426 -7.55 5.50 22.45
CA LEU A 426 -6.13 5.80 22.53
C LEU A 426 -5.93 7.29 22.80
N TYR A 427 -5.03 7.59 23.72
CA TYR A 427 -4.55 8.95 23.98
C TYR A 427 -3.05 8.96 23.74
N ARG A 428 -2.61 9.75 22.77
CA ARG A 428 -1.19 9.83 22.42
C ARG A 428 -0.75 11.26 22.27
N ARG A 429 0.42 11.59 22.83
CA ARG A 429 1.14 12.80 22.44
C ARG A 429 2.08 12.46 21.31
N VAL A 430 1.84 13.06 20.15
CA VAL A 430 2.67 12.91 18.97
C VAL A 430 3.48 14.18 18.78
N VAL A 431 4.74 14.01 18.39
CA VAL A 431 5.57 15.12 17.96
C VAL A 431 5.19 15.42 16.52
N VAL A 432 4.71 16.63 16.29
CA VAL A 432 4.43 17.16 14.95
C VAL A 432 5.48 18.18 14.60
N THR A 433 5.75 18.33 13.31
CA THR A 433 6.60 19.42 12.85
C THR A 433 5.73 20.46 12.16
N GLU A 434 5.78 21.70 12.65
CA GLU A 434 5.12 22.83 12.02
C GLU A 434 5.87 23.21 10.75
N ILE A 435 5.11 23.38 9.66
CA ILE A 435 5.66 23.73 8.37
C ILE A 435 5.64 25.26 8.23
N ALA A 436 6.80 25.88 8.42
CA ALA A 436 6.95 27.32 8.37
C ALA A 436 6.80 27.89 6.94
N SER A 437 7.30 27.19 5.93
CA SER A 437 7.19 27.59 4.53
C SER A 437 7.28 26.40 3.58
N THR A 438 6.38 26.35 2.60
CA THR A 438 6.38 25.34 1.54
C THR A 438 6.79 25.96 0.22
N GLN A 439 7.62 25.25 -0.53
CA GLN A 439 7.89 25.51 -1.95
C GLN A 439 7.08 24.51 -2.78
N LYS A 440 6.54 24.96 -3.92
CA LYS A 440 5.86 24.10 -4.90
C LYS A 440 6.72 24.02 -6.15
N LYS A 441 6.84 22.82 -6.72
CA LYS A 441 7.52 22.62 -8.00
C LYS A 441 6.82 21.54 -8.81
N GLU A 442 6.61 21.83 -10.08
CA GLU A 442 5.96 20.93 -11.03
C GLU A 442 6.83 19.70 -11.31
N ILE A 443 6.16 18.56 -11.49
CA ILE A 443 6.77 17.31 -11.98
C ILE A 443 6.94 17.42 -13.50
N ARG A 444 7.97 16.75 -14.03
CA ARG A 444 8.31 16.75 -15.46
C ARG A 444 8.37 15.33 -16.02
N PRO A 445 8.15 15.11 -17.32
CA PRO A 445 8.49 13.85 -17.95
C PRO A 445 10.00 13.58 -17.82
N GLN A 446 10.39 12.32 -17.68
CA GLN A 446 11.78 11.97 -17.93
C GLN A 446 12.07 12.14 -19.44
N PRO A 447 13.21 12.73 -19.81
CA PRO A 447 13.59 12.89 -21.21
C PRO A 447 13.71 11.53 -21.90
N GLY A 448 13.19 11.41 -23.12
CA GLY A 448 13.42 10.23 -23.94
C GLY A 448 14.92 10.04 -24.19
N LYS A 449 15.36 8.79 -24.35
CA LYS A 449 16.77 8.46 -24.67
C LYS A 449 17.31 9.18 -25.94
N ASN A 450 16.43 9.73 -26.77
CA ASN A 450 16.75 10.44 -28.01
C ASN A 450 16.50 11.96 -27.95
N ASP A 451 15.99 12.49 -26.84
CA ASP A 451 15.67 13.91 -26.72
C ASP A 451 16.92 14.69 -26.32
N THR A 452 17.74 15.03 -27.30
CA THR A 452 18.74 16.09 -27.12
C THR A 452 17.98 17.42 -27.25
N PRO A 453 17.98 18.32 -26.25
CA PRO A 453 17.26 19.58 -26.37
C PRO A 453 17.86 20.37 -27.53
N ALA A 454 17.03 20.68 -28.53
CA ALA A 454 17.36 21.70 -29.52
C ALA A 454 17.51 23.03 -28.77
N LEU A 455 18.72 23.59 -28.80
CA LEU A 455 19.00 24.95 -28.35
C LEU A 455 18.21 25.92 -29.22
N THR A 456 17.00 26.29 -28.81
CA THR A 456 16.37 27.52 -29.30
C THR A 456 16.93 28.68 -28.48
N GLU A 457 17.99 29.30 -29.02
CA GLU A 457 18.40 30.64 -28.63
C GLU A 457 17.25 31.62 -28.96
N THR A 458 16.43 31.97 -27.98
CA THR A 458 15.67 33.22 -28.04
C THR A 458 16.49 34.30 -27.32
N VAL A 459 17.18 35.10 -28.14
CA VAL A 459 17.73 36.39 -27.74
C VAL A 459 16.58 37.34 -27.48
N SER A 460 16.51 37.88 -26.26
CA SER A 460 15.87 39.15 -25.92
C SER A 460 16.50 39.74 -24.67
#